data_AF-A0A367K0P0-F1
#
_entry.id   AF-A0A367K0P0-F1
#
_cell.length_a   1.000
_cell.length_b   1.000
_cell.length_c   1.000
_cell.angle_alpha   90.00
_cell.angle_beta   90.00
_cell.angle_gamma   90.00
#
_symmetry.space_group_name_H-M   'P 1'
#
loop_
_entity.id
_entity.type
_entity.pdbx_description
1 polymer ?
#
loop_
_entity_poly.entity_id
_entity_poly.type
_entity_poly.pdbx_seq_one_letter_code
_entity_poly.pdbx_strand_id
1 'polypeptide(L)'
;MTKVYTIGVGGPSCSGKTTITRILKRILKNVTVIYQDDFYKPDKEIPIDKETQLANWDCPEAIEFDRLLDVLSFAKKNKGKLPDGYDSKEELNVHDGSNQLDDQTAIKLQEMLSYLVKEDNHFVIVDGFMLYWDNRVYQHLDCKISLTTSYETLKSRREQRQGYHTAEGYWIDPPGYFDKIVWPEYLRLSQHDRSLKDIVIIDTDKNSIARTALKVADELCKHLL
;
A
#
# COMPACT_ATOMS: atom_id res chain seq x y z
N MET A 1 18.13 -21.59 3.85
CA MET A 1 18.45 -20.42 3.00
C MET A 1 17.58 -19.27 3.45
N THR A 2 18.18 -18.11 3.70
CA THR A 2 17.49 -16.82 3.89
C THR A 2 16.56 -16.56 2.71
N LYS A 3 15.26 -16.36 2.94
CA LYS A 3 14.30 -15.95 1.91
C LYS A 3 13.89 -14.50 2.13
N VAL A 4 13.70 -13.76 1.04
CA VAL A 4 13.11 -12.41 1.06
C VAL A 4 11.75 -12.52 0.37
N TYR A 5 10.69 -12.31 1.13
CA TYR A 5 9.33 -12.30 0.63
C TYR A 5 8.88 -10.86 0.35
N THR A 6 8.34 -10.63 -0.83
CA THR A 6 7.83 -9.34 -1.28
C THR A 6 6.30 -9.37 -1.31
N ILE A 7 5.66 -8.47 -0.58
CA ILE A 7 4.21 -8.46 -0.37
C ILE A 7 3.66 -7.12 -0.84
N GLY A 8 2.79 -7.12 -1.84
CA GLY A 8 2.03 -5.95 -2.24
C GLY A 8 0.77 -5.81 -1.40
N VAL A 9 0.61 -4.66 -0.73
CA VAL A 9 -0.65 -4.24 -0.12
C VAL A 9 -1.16 -3.07 -0.96
N GLY A 10 -2.01 -3.41 -1.92
CA GLY A 10 -2.57 -2.52 -2.94
C GLY A 10 -4.01 -2.10 -2.65
N GLY A 11 -4.56 -1.19 -3.48
CA GLY A 11 -5.97 -0.75 -3.42
C GLY A 11 -6.13 0.77 -3.23
N PRO A 12 -7.33 1.34 -3.39
CA PRO A 12 -7.52 2.79 -3.43
C PRO A 12 -7.05 3.48 -2.15
N SER A 13 -6.68 4.76 -2.26
CA SER A 13 -6.47 5.61 -1.08
C SER A 13 -7.67 5.50 -0.13
N CYS A 14 -7.42 5.44 1.19
CA CYS A 14 -8.45 5.27 2.25
C CYS A 14 -9.09 3.87 2.38
N SER A 15 -8.60 2.84 1.69
CA SER A 15 -9.12 1.46 1.84
C SER A 15 -8.61 0.69 3.07
N GLY A 16 -7.64 1.23 3.81
CA GLY A 16 -7.07 0.59 5.02
C GLY A 16 -5.76 -0.17 4.79
N LYS A 17 -5.05 0.08 3.68
CA LYS A 17 -3.74 -0.53 3.37
C LYS A 17 -2.72 -0.31 4.47
N THR A 18 -2.42 0.96 4.78
CA THR A 18 -1.45 1.35 5.81
C THR A 18 -1.75 0.71 7.16
N THR A 19 -3.03 0.57 7.51
CA THR A 19 -3.49 -0.16 8.71
C THR A 19 -3.01 -1.60 8.72
N ILE A 20 -3.29 -2.34 7.64
CA ILE A 20 -2.89 -3.75 7.49
C ILE A 20 -1.37 -3.88 7.42
N THR A 21 -0.69 -3.04 6.64
CA THR A 21 0.77 -2.99 6.53
C THR A 21 1.42 -2.85 7.90
N ARG A 22 0.93 -1.95 8.75
CA ARG A 22 1.49 -1.72 10.10
C ARG A 22 1.10 -2.82 11.09
N ILE A 23 -0.07 -3.45 10.95
CA ILE A 23 -0.39 -4.67 11.69
C ILE A 23 0.61 -5.77 11.34
N LEU A 24 0.83 -6.05 10.05
CA LEU A 24 1.80 -7.05 9.61
C LEU A 24 3.22 -6.74 10.10
N LYS A 25 3.64 -5.47 10.04
CA LYS A 25 4.93 -5.01 10.55
C LYS A 25 5.13 -5.30 12.05
N ARG A 26 4.07 -5.26 12.85
CA ARG A 26 4.10 -5.59 14.29
C ARG A 26 4.16 -7.09 14.56
N ILE A 27 3.57 -7.92 13.68
CA ILE A 27 3.44 -9.36 13.88
C ILE A 27 4.64 -10.12 13.30
N LEU A 28 5.11 -9.74 12.12
CA LEU A 28 6.23 -10.37 11.43
C LEU A 28 7.58 -9.86 11.98
N LYS A 29 8.66 -10.64 11.79
CA LYS A 29 10.03 -10.21 12.09
C LYS A 29 10.76 -9.79 10.82
N ASN A 30 11.80 -8.97 10.93
CA ASN A 30 12.65 -8.53 9.81
C ASN A 30 11.84 -7.89 8.67
N VAL A 31 10.89 -7.02 9.03
CA VAL A 31 10.01 -6.34 8.07
C VAL A 31 10.59 -5.00 7.67
N THR A 32 10.56 -4.72 6.39
CA THR A 32 10.76 -3.39 5.82
C THR A 32 9.54 -3.01 5.01
N VAL A 33 9.16 -1.74 5.05
CA VAL A 33 8.03 -1.21 4.30
C VAL A 33 8.53 -0.17 3.31
N ILE A 34 8.03 -0.25 2.08
CA ILE A 34 8.23 0.74 1.02
C ILE A 34 6.86 1.32 0.72
N TYR A 35 6.68 2.61 0.96
CA TYR A 35 5.43 3.31 0.68
C TYR A 35 5.51 3.97 -0.69
N GLN A 36 4.55 3.68 -1.58
CA GLN A 36 4.48 4.27 -2.93
C GLN A 36 4.40 5.81 -2.88
N ASP A 37 3.80 6.36 -1.82
CA ASP A 37 3.68 7.79 -1.61
C ASP A 37 5.05 8.48 -1.41
N ASP A 38 6.11 7.76 -1.02
CA ASP A 38 7.48 8.29 -0.99
C ASP A 38 8.05 8.52 -2.40
N PHE A 39 7.34 8.10 -3.45
CA PHE A 39 7.76 8.15 -4.86
C PHE A 39 6.92 9.10 -5.71
N TYR A 40 6.18 10.02 -5.09
CA TYR A 40 5.64 11.17 -5.83
C TYR A 40 6.75 12.02 -6.43
N LYS A 41 6.49 12.51 -7.64
CA LYS A 41 7.29 13.57 -8.26
C LYS A 41 7.17 14.88 -7.46
N PRO A 42 8.12 15.82 -7.66
CA PRO A 42 7.99 17.18 -7.13
C PRO A 42 6.67 17.83 -7.55
N ASP A 43 6.11 18.69 -6.70
CA ASP A 43 4.79 19.30 -6.86
C ASP A 43 4.60 19.97 -8.23
N LYS A 44 5.65 20.59 -8.78
CA LYS A 44 5.65 21.25 -10.11
C LYS A 44 5.60 20.30 -11.30
N GLU A 45 5.94 19.03 -11.08
CA GLU A 45 5.94 17.98 -12.10
C GLU A 45 4.68 17.11 -12.03
N ILE A 46 3.80 17.35 -11.05
CA ILE A 46 2.52 16.68 -10.96
C ILE A 46 1.66 17.08 -12.16
N PRO A 47 1.12 16.10 -12.91
CA PRO A 47 0.28 16.38 -14.07
C PRO A 47 -0.95 17.21 -13.69
N ILE A 48 -1.36 18.11 -14.57
CA ILE A 48 -2.62 18.85 -14.43
C ILE A 48 -3.70 18.13 -15.23
N ASP A 49 -4.80 17.79 -14.57
CA ASP A 49 -5.97 17.25 -15.23
C ASP A 49 -6.60 18.30 -16.16
N LYS A 50 -6.90 17.88 -17.40
CA LYS A 50 -7.32 18.81 -18.46
C LYS A 50 -8.72 19.36 -18.25
N GLU A 51 -9.60 18.62 -17.59
CA GLU A 51 -11.00 19.02 -17.42
C GLU A 51 -11.18 19.93 -16.20
N THR A 52 -10.58 19.55 -15.08
CA THR A 52 -10.70 20.27 -13.81
C THR A 52 -9.66 21.37 -13.61
N GLN A 53 -8.54 21.32 -14.36
CA GLN A 53 -7.37 22.17 -14.18
C GLN A 53 -6.70 22.02 -12.80
N LEU A 54 -6.93 20.88 -12.13
CA LEU A 54 -6.32 20.55 -10.83
C LEU A 54 -5.11 19.63 -11.01
N ALA A 55 -4.15 19.71 -10.10
CA ALA A 55 -3.06 18.73 -10.01
C ALA A 55 -3.63 17.33 -9.75
N ASN A 56 -3.32 16.37 -10.62
CA ASN A 56 -3.77 14.99 -10.55
C ASN A 56 -2.71 14.12 -9.90
N TRP A 57 -2.78 14.02 -8.58
CA TRP A 57 -1.91 13.17 -7.78
C TRP A 57 -2.24 11.68 -7.94
N ASP A 58 -3.43 11.33 -8.40
CA ASP A 58 -3.92 9.95 -8.39
C ASP A 58 -3.69 9.21 -9.72
N CYS A 59 -2.78 9.72 -10.56
CA CYS A 59 -2.42 9.14 -11.86
C CYS A 59 -0.98 8.58 -11.90
N PRO A 60 -0.69 7.58 -12.76
CA PRO A 60 0.63 6.97 -12.87
C PRO A 60 1.75 7.96 -13.16
N GLU A 61 1.47 9.00 -13.94
CA GLU A 61 2.41 10.03 -14.33
C GLU A 61 2.88 10.89 -13.15
N ALA A 62 2.17 10.87 -12.01
CA ALA A 62 2.57 11.52 -10.77
C ALA A 62 3.64 10.73 -9.98
N ILE A 63 3.87 9.45 -10.31
CA ILE A 63 4.75 8.54 -9.56
C ILE A 63 6.05 8.25 -10.32
N GLU A 64 7.17 8.28 -9.61
CA GLU A 64 8.49 7.84 -10.08
C GLU A 64 8.64 6.31 -9.94
N PHE A 65 7.94 5.55 -10.81
CA PHE A 65 7.96 4.09 -10.78
C PHE A 65 9.35 3.47 -10.94
N ASP A 66 10.24 4.10 -11.72
CA ASP A 66 11.61 3.63 -11.88
C ASP A 66 12.37 3.67 -10.55
N ARG A 67 12.23 4.78 -9.78
CA ARG A 67 12.82 4.91 -8.45
C ARG A 67 12.22 3.91 -7.46
N LEU A 68 10.90 3.69 -7.51
CA LEU A 68 10.23 2.67 -6.70
C LEU A 68 10.78 1.27 -7.00
N LEU A 69 10.96 0.94 -8.28
CA LEU A 69 11.48 -0.35 -8.72
C LEU A 69 12.93 -0.56 -8.31
N ASP A 70 13.75 0.49 -8.36
CA ASP A 70 15.14 0.44 -7.92
C ASP A 70 15.25 0.15 -6.42
N VAL A 71 14.44 0.83 -5.59
CA VAL A 71 14.40 0.59 -4.13
C VAL A 71 13.88 -0.81 -3.82
N LEU A 72 12.81 -1.26 -4.47
CA LEU A 72 12.26 -2.61 -4.29
C LEU A 72 13.28 -3.70 -4.70
N SER A 73 13.95 -3.50 -5.84
CA SER A 73 14.99 -4.41 -6.33
C SER A 73 16.20 -4.45 -5.39
N PHE A 74 16.60 -3.30 -4.85
CA PHE A 74 17.66 -3.22 -3.87
C PHE A 74 17.27 -3.98 -2.59
N ALA A 75 16.07 -3.75 -2.06
CA ALA A 75 15.59 -4.45 -0.86
C ALA A 75 15.54 -5.97 -1.06
N LYS A 76 15.06 -6.43 -2.22
CA LYS A 76 15.01 -7.87 -2.56
C LYS A 76 16.41 -8.50 -2.57
N LYS A 77 17.42 -7.80 -3.11
CA LYS A 77 18.81 -8.28 -3.18
C LYS A 77 19.56 -8.18 -1.85
N ASN A 78 19.19 -7.22 -1.00
CA ASN A 78 19.92 -6.89 0.23
C ASN A 78 19.19 -7.32 1.51
N LYS A 79 18.49 -8.46 1.46
CA LYS A 79 17.81 -9.05 2.63
C LYS A 79 16.87 -8.05 3.32
N GLY A 80 16.04 -7.37 2.53
CA GLY A 80 15.07 -6.39 2.98
C GLY A 80 15.65 -5.02 3.36
N LYS A 81 16.96 -4.81 3.36
CA LYS A 81 17.54 -3.49 3.67
C LYS A 81 17.20 -2.48 2.58
N LEU A 82 16.84 -1.27 3.00
CA LEU A 82 16.67 -0.13 2.09
C LEU A 82 18.04 0.51 1.76
N PRO A 83 18.14 1.25 0.64
CA PRO A 83 19.34 2.03 0.33
C PRO A 83 19.68 3.02 1.44
N ASP A 84 20.98 3.31 1.61
CA ASP A 84 21.43 4.32 2.57
C ASP A 84 20.82 5.69 2.24
N GLY A 85 20.33 6.39 3.26
CA GLY A 85 19.68 7.69 3.10
C GLY A 85 18.22 7.62 2.64
N TYR A 86 17.63 6.43 2.46
CA TYR A 86 16.18 6.31 2.29
C TYR A 86 15.47 6.78 3.56
N ASP A 87 14.60 7.78 3.41
CA ASP A 87 13.78 8.33 4.48
C ASP A 87 12.30 8.32 4.04
N SER A 88 11.45 7.69 4.85
CA SER A 88 10.03 7.56 4.53
C SER A 88 9.22 8.62 5.26
N LYS A 89 8.50 9.44 4.51
CA LYS A 89 7.61 10.46 5.10
C LYS A 89 6.34 9.83 5.64
N GLU A 90 5.88 8.74 5.02
CA GLU A 90 4.64 8.05 5.41
C GLU A 90 4.75 7.33 6.77
N GLU A 91 5.96 6.95 7.19
CA GLU A 91 6.18 6.34 8.51
C GLU A 91 5.90 7.33 9.65
N LEU A 92 5.96 8.64 9.39
CA LEU A 92 5.67 9.69 10.37
C LEU A 92 4.16 9.91 10.60
N ASN A 93 3.30 9.38 9.74
CA ASN A 93 1.85 9.58 9.83
C ASN A 93 1.22 8.70 10.91
N VAL A 94 0.67 9.28 11.98
CA VAL A 94 0.23 8.53 13.19
C VAL A 94 -1.23 8.05 13.15
N HIS A 95 -1.97 8.28 12.07
CA HIS A 95 -3.42 8.02 12.00
C HIS A 95 -3.78 6.89 11.04
N ASP A 96 -3.80 5.65 11.51
CA ASP A 96 -4.06 4.47 10.67
C ASP A 96 -5.04 3.44 11.26
N GLY A 97 -5.49 3.58 12.50
CA GLY A 97 -6.35 2.57 13.16
C GLY A 97 -5.66 1.23 13.49
N SER A 98 -4.34 1.10 13.31
CA SER A 98 -3.60 -0.14 13.60
C SER A 98 -3.59 -0.50 15.09
N ASN A 99 -3.84 0.49 15.96
CA ASN A 99 -4.03 0.31 17.41
C ASN A 99 -5.41 -0.28 17.78
N GLN A 100 -6.28 -0.53 16.82
CA GLN A 100 -7.61 -1.12 17.06
C GLN A 100 -7.62 -2.65 17.06
N LEU A 101 -6.45 -3.30 16.89
CA LEU A 101 -6.33 -4.74 16.94
C LEU A 101 -6.31 -5.22 18.40
N ASP A 102 -7.22 -6.12 18.76
CA ASP A 102 -7.22 -6.74 20.09
C ASP A 102 -6.12 -7.80 20.26
N ASP A 103 -5.72 -8.04 21.51
CA ASP A 103 -4.64 -8.96 21.86
C ASP A 103 -4.90 -10.40 21.39
N GLN A 104 -6.16 -10.85 21.42
CA GLN A 104 -6.51 -12.21 20.99
C GLN A 104 -6.27 -12.39 19.49
N THR A 105 -6.64 -11.39 18.69
CA THR A 105 -6.38 -11.38 17.25
C THR A 105 -4.88 -11.29 16.97
N ALA A 106 -4.14 -10.48 17.72
CA ALA A 106 -2.68 -10.39 17.59
C ALA A 106 -2.00 -11.75 17.84
N ILE A 107 -2.36 -12.45 18.92
CA ILE A 107 -1.85 -13.80 19.23
C ILE A 107 -2.17 -14.77 18.08
N LYS A 108 -3.41 -14.77 17.59
CA LYS A 108 -3.82 -15.63 16.48
C LYS A 108 -3.03 -15.36 15.20
N LEU A 109 -2.74 -14.08 14.89
CA LEU A 109 -1.91 -13.73 13.73
C LEU A 109 -0.47 -14.23 13.91
N GLN A 110 0.10 -14.12 15.11
CA GLN A 110 1.43 -14.65 15.41
C GLN A 110 1.48 -16.17 15.21
N GLU A 111 0.46 -16.90 15.68
CA GLU A 111 0.35 -18.35 15.49
C GLU A 111 0.25 -18.71 14.01
N MET A 112 -0.64 -18.05 13.26
CA MET A 112 -0.83 -18.31 11.81
C MET A 112 0.45 -18.07 11.02
N LEU A 113 1.14 -16.97 11.29
CA LEU A 113 2.33 -16.55 10.53
C LEU A 113 3.63 -17.19 11.05
N SER A 114 3.58 -17.95 12.14
CA SER A 114 4.76 -18.57 12.77
C SER A 114 5.60 -19.41 11.79
N TYR A 115 4.97 -20.10 10.85
CA TYR A 115 5.65 -20.90 9.82
C TYR A 115 6.46 -20.06 8.81
N LEU A 116 6.04 -18.81 8.59
CA LEU A 116 6.75 -17.84 7.74
C LEU A 116 7.86 -17.13 8.52
N VAL A 117 7.69 -16.93 9.83
CA VAL A 117 8.64 -16.22 10.70
C VAL A 117 9.77 -17.14 11.16
N LYS A 118 10.60 -17.59 10.20
CA LYS A 118 11.89 -18.24 10.47
C LYS A 118 12.97 -17.16 10.67
N GLU A 119 14.00 -17.42 11.49
CA GLU A 119 14.98 -16.40 11.91
C GLU A 119 15.64 -15.64 10.75
N ASP A 120 15.90 -16.32 9.63
CA ASP A 120 16.55 -15.74 8.45
C ASP A 120 15.58 -15.20 7.39
N ASN A 121 14.26 -15.25 7.61
CA ASN A 121 13.31 -14.73 6.62
C ASN A 121 13.17 -13.22 6.79
N HIS A 122 13.12 -12.53 5.65
CA HIS A 122 12.89 -11.08 5.57
C HIS A 122 11.63 -10.80 4.77
N PHE A 123 10.92 -9.75 5.14
CA PHE A 123 9.68 -9.34 4.48
C PHE A 123 9.80 -7.90 3.99
N VAL A 124 9.54 -7.68 2.71
CA VAL A 124 9.45 -6.36 2.10
C VAL A 124 7.99 -6.14 1.74
N ILE A 125 7.31 -5.30 2.50
CA ILE A 125 5.94 -4.90 2.22
C ILE A 125 5.99 -3.65 1.35
N VAL A 126 5.29 -3.66 0.21
CA VAL A 126 5.10 -2.50 -0.64
C VAL A 126 3.65 -2.06 -0.47
N ASP A 127 3.43 -0.87 0.08
CA ASP A 127 2.11 -0.28 0.29
C ASP A 127 1.88 0.82 -0.74
N GLY A 128 0.78 0.76 -1.48
CA GLY A 128 0.51 1.77 -2.49
C GLY A 128 -0.85 1.61 -3.14
N PHE A 129 -1.34 2.68 -3.76
CA PHE A 129 -2.68 2.70 -4.33
C PHE A 129 -2.74 2.32 -5.81
N MET A 130 -1.59 2.26 -6.48
CA MET A 130 -1.46 1.88 -7.88
C MET A 130 -0.28 0.92 -8.13
N LEU A 131 0.03 0.06 -7.16
CA LEU A 131 1.17 -0.88 -7.26
C LEU A 131 1.09 -1.81 -8.48
N TYR A 132 -0.12 -2.21 -8.87
CA TYR A 132 -0.34 -3.20 -9.91
C TYR A 132 -0.48 -2.60 -11.30
N TRP A 133 -0.50 -1.27 -11.41
CA TRP A 133 -0.50 -0.58 -12.70
C TRP A 133 0.81 -0.79 -13.47
N ASP A 134 1.94 -0.71 -12.77
CA ASP A 134 3.24 -0.99 -13.39
C ASP A 134 3.54 -2.48 -13.31
N ASN A 135 3.50 -3.16 -14.45
CA ASN A 135 3.75 -4.59 -14.54
C ASN A 135 5.12 -5.00 -13.96
N ARG A 136 6.12 -4.12 -13.97
CA ARG A 136 7.44 -4.40 -13.39
C ARG A 136 7.35 -4.51 -11.87
N VAL A 137 6.61 -3.62 -11.22
CA VAL A 137 6.34 -3.70 -9.77
C VAL A 137 5.53 -4.95 -9.47
N TYR A 138 4.42 -5.17 -10.19
CA TYR A 138 3.60 -6.37 -10.07
C TYR A 138 4.43 -7.67 -10.14
N GLN A 139 5.33 -7.80 -11.10
CA GLN A 139 6.19 -8.99 -11.26
C GLN A 139 7.24 -9.17 -10.17
N HIS A 140 7.60 -8.11 -9.44
CA HIS A 140 8.58 -8.21 -8.36
C HIS A 140 8.00 -8.74 -7.05
N LEU A 141 6.67 -8.74 -6.91
CA LEU A 141 5.93 -9.13 -5.71
C LEU A 141 5.60 -10.63 -5.70
N ASP A 142 5.80 -11.30 -4.56
CA ASP A 142 5.51 -12.73 -4.39
C ASP A 142 4.04 -12.95 -3.98
N CYS A 143 3.50 -12.12 -3.08
CA CYS A 143 2.08 -12.10 -2.71
C CYS A 143 1.48 -10.71 -3.01
N LYS A 144 0.26 -10.67 -3.58
CA LYS A 144 -0.38 -9.45 -4.06
C LYS A 144 -1.78 -9.38 -3.50
N ILE A 145 -2.03 -8.37 -2.68
CA ILE A 145 -3.30 -8.15 -2.01
C ILE A 145 -3.86 -6.81 -2.49
N SER A 146 -5.14 -6.75 -2.82
CA SER A 146 -5.84 -5.50 -3.12
C SER A 146 -6.99 -5.32 -2.14
N LEU A 147 -6.86 -4.32 -1.26
CA LEU A 147 -7.91 -3.95 -0.32
C LEU A 147 -8.88 -3.00 -1.00
N THR A 148 -10.12 -3.42 -1.19
CA THR A 148 -11.17 -2.61 -1.83
C THR A 148 -12.19 -2.12 -0.80
N THR A 149 -12.91 -1.07 -1.16
CA THR A 149 -13.91 -0.40 -0.32
C THR A 149 -14.94 0.27 -1.24
N SER A 150 -16.15 0.50 -0.77
CA SER A 150 -17.19 1.27 -1.45
C SER A 150 -16.79 2.72 -1.68
N TYR A 151 -17.36 3.31 -2.73
CA TYR A 151 -17.19 4.72 -3.06
C TYR A 151 -17.54 5.62 -1.87
N GLU A 152 -18.66 5.35 -1.18
CA GLU A 152 -19.16 6.16 -0.07
C GLU A 152 -18.17 6.19 1.10
N THR A 153 -17.64 5.02 1.48
CA THR A 153 -16.65 4.92 2.56
C THR A 153 -15.34 5.58 2.16
N LEU A 154 -14.85 5.38 0.93
CA LEU A 154 -13.61 5.99 0.45
C LEU A 154 -13.72 7.51 0.40
N LYS A 155 -14.81 8.04 -0.14
CA LYS A 155 -15.11 9.47 -0.23
C LYS A 155 -15.13 10.09 1.16
N SER A 156 -15.96 9.54 2.05
CA SER A 156 -16.10 10.02 3.43
C SER A 156 -14.75 10.09 4.14
N ARG A 157 -13.93 9.04 4.02
CA ARG A 157 -12.59 9.01 4.64
C ARG A 157 -11.61 9.98 3.98
N ARG A 158 -11.61 10.11 2.64
CA ARG A 158 -10.70 11.01 1.91
C ARG A 158 -11.01 12.46 2.22
N GLU A 159 -12.28 12.85 2.19
CA GLU A 159 -12.72 14.23 2.46
C GLU A 159 -12.50 14.66 3.92
N GLN A 160 -12.36 13.71 4.85
CA GLN A 160 -12.00 13.97 6.25
C GLN A 160 -10.50 14.11 6.50
N ARG A 161 -9.64 13.87 5.50
CA ARG A 161 -8.20 14.04 5.68
C ARG A 161 -7.85 15.53 5.73
N GLN A 162 -6.95 15.87 6.66
CA GLN A 162 -6.51 17.26 6.87
C GLN A 162 -5.58 17.76 5.76
N GLY A 163 -4.97 16.84 5.02
CA GLY A 163 -4.06 17.11 3.90
C GLY A 163 -2.91 16.10 3.86
N TYR A 164 -1.92 16.38 3.02
CA TYR A 164 -0.82 15.50 2.66
C TYR A 164 0.49 16.28 2.66
N HIS A 165 1.53 15.70 3.26
CA HIS A 165 2.88 16.21 3.06
C HIS A 165 3.37 15.81 1.67
N THR A 166 3.81 16.78 0.88
CA THR A 166 4.35 16.55 -0.46
C THR A 166 5.89 16.60 -0.44
N ALA A 167 6.51 16.50 -1.61
CA ALA A 167 7.94 16.71 -1.75
C ALA A 167 8.34 18.14 -1.33
N GLU A 168 7.55 19.12 -1.76
CA GLU A 168 7.88 20.54 -1.65
C GLU A 168 6.97 21.34 -0.69
N GLY A 169 5.95 20.71 -0.08
CA GLY A 169 5.02 21.42 0.78
C GLY A 169 3.89 20.57 1.37
N TYR A 170 2.66 21.07 1.24
CA TYR A 170 1.45 20.47 1.80
C TYR A 170 0.28 20.62 0.84
N TRP A 171 -0.41 19.52 0.55
CA TRP A 171 -1.57 19.48 -0.35
C TRP A 171 -2.85 19.22 0.44
N ILE A 172 -3.93 19.92 0.07
CA ILE A 172 -5.28 19.67 0.58
C ILE A 172 -6.18 19.50 -0.64
N ASP A 173 -6.89 18.38 -0.69
CA ASP A 173 -7.83 18.09 -1.77
C ASP A 173 -8.88 19.24 -1.85
N PRO A 174 -9.02 19.92 -3.00
CA PRO A 174 -10.04 20.95 -3.15
C PRO A 174 -11.46 20.35 -3.18
N PRO A 175 -12.52 21.15 -2.95
CA PRO A 175 -13.88 20.65 -2.96
C PRO A 175 -14.25 19.88 -4.24
N GLY A 176 -14.74 18.65 -4.09
CA GLY A 176 -15.11 17.76 -5.19
C GLY A 176 -13.94 17.06 -5.89
N TYR A 177 -12.71 17.19 -5.38
CA TYR A 177 -11.53 16.51 -5.95
C TYR A 177 -11.69 15.00 -6.00
N PHE A 178 -12.30 14.40 -4.96
CA PHE A 178 -12.53 12.95 -4.95
C PHE A 178 -13.40 12.48 -6.12
N ASP A 179 -14.50 13.19 -6.36
CA ASP A 179 -15.47 12.83 -7.41
C ASP A 179 -14.92 13.05 -8.81
N LYS A 180 -14.12 14.10 -8.97
CA LYS A 180 -13.65 14.56 -10.28
C LYS A 180 -12.31 13.96 -10.70
N ILE A 181 -11.47 13.57 -9.74
CA ILE A 181 -10.10 13.07 -9.98
C ILE A 181 -9.90 11.69 -9.38
N VAL A 182 -9.93 11.58 -8.05
CA VAL A 182 -9.50 10.37 -7.33
C VAL A 182 -10.31 9.14 -7.76
N TRP A 183 -11.63 9.26 -7.79
CA TRP A 183 -12.51 8.14 -8.09
C TRP A 183 -12.47 7.72 -9.57
N PRO A 184 -12.57 8.64 -10.55
CA PRO A 184 -12.36 8.31 -11.95
C PRO A 184 -11.00 7.64 -12.23
N GLU A 185 -9.91 8.15 -11.65
CA GLU A 185 -8.59 7.55 -11.80
C GLU A 185 -8.55 6.14 -11.22
N TYR A 186 -9.06 5.94 -10.00
CA TYR A 186 -9.15 4.60 -9.42
C TYR A 186 -9.98 3.64 -10.29
N LEU A 187 -11.12 4.08 -10.83
CA LEU A 187 -11.92 3.23 -11.73
C LEU A 187 -11.15 2.89 -13.01
N ARG A 188 -10.38 3.83 -13.57
CA ARG A 188 -9.54 3.60 -14.74
C ARG A 188 -8.42 2.60 -14.44
N LEU A 189 -7.71 2.77 -13.33
CA LEU A 189 -6.61 1.90 -12.91
C LEU A 189 -7.11 0.50 -12.51
N SER A 190 -8.21 0.42 -11.77
CA SER A 190 -8.76 -0.88 -11.34
C SER A 190 -9.28 -1.74 -12.50
N GLN A 191 -9.63 -1.15 -13.65
CA GLN A 191 -9.93 -1.92 -14.86
C GLN A 191 -8.70 -2.68 -15.36
N HIS A 192 -7.52 -2.06 -15.30
CA HIS A 192 -6.26 -2.72 -15.59
C HIS A 192 -6.01 -3.86 -14.59
N ASP A 193 -6.11 -3.59 -13.29
CA ASP A 193 -5.85 -4.58 -12.23
C ASP A 193 -6.74 -5.82 -12.34
N ARG A 194 -8.00 -5.66 -12.75
CA ARG A 194 -8.95 -6.79 -12.95
C ARG A 194 -8.54 -7.74 -14.07
N SER A 195 -7.68 -7.32 -14.99
CA SER A 195 -7.15 -8.18 -16.04
C SER A 195 -5.96 -9.04 -15.57
N LEU A 196 -5.36 -8.66 -14.44
CA LEU A 196 -4.21 -9.34 -13.86
C LEU A 196 -4.66 -10.58 -13.06
N LYS A 197 -3.79 -11.59 -13.04
CA LYS A 197 -4.01 -12.81 -12.25
C LYS A 197 -3.34 -12.68 -10.89
N ASP A 198 -3.71 -13.56 -9.96
CA ASP A 198 -3.01 -13.76 -8.69
C ASP A 198 -2.96 -12.52 -7.78
N ILE A 199 -3.98 -11.65 -7.88
CA ILE A 199 -4.24 -10.58 -6.92
C ILE A 199 -5.41 -11.01 -6.03
N VAL A 200 -5.14 -11.12 -4.73
CA VAL A 200 -6.17 -11.43 -3.74
C VAL A 200 -6.94 -10.15 -3.41
N ILE A 201 -8.22 -10.12 -3.75
CA ILE A 201 -9.10 -8.99 -3.46
C ILE A 201 -9.81 -9.19 -2.12
N ILE A 202 -9.66 -8.23 -1.20
CA ILE A 202 -10.33 -8.24 0.10
C ILE A 202 -11.17 -6.97 0.26
N ASP A 203 -12.48 -7.16 0.35
CA ASP A 203 -13.47 -6.08 0.55
C ASP A 203 -13.53 -5.68 2.03
N THR A 204 -13.08 -4.47 2.35
CA THR A 204 -12.97 -3.96 3.73
C THR A 204 -14.27 -3.41 4.29
N ASP A 205 -15.31 -3.19 3.49
CA ASP A 205 -16.64 -2.89 4.04
C ASP A 205 -17.32 -4.14 4.62
N LYS A 206 -16.92 -5.32 4.12
CA LYS A 206 -17.44 -6.61 4.58
C LYS A 206 -16.66 -7.22 5.74
N ASN A 207 -15.56 -6.59 6.17
CA ASN A 207 -14.63 -7.17 7.13
C ASN A 207 -14.11 -6.10 8.08
N SER A 208 -14.19 -6.37 9.39
CA SER A 208 -13.48 -5.55 10.38
C SER A 208 -11.97 -5.59 10.14
N ILE A 209 -11.23 -4.66 10.75
CA ILE A 209 -9.75 -4.65 10.69
C ILE A 209 -9.18 -6.01 11.09
N ALA A 210 -9.63 -6.57 12.21
CA ALA A 210 -9.23 -7.90 12.69
C ALA A 210 -9.49 -9.00 11.64
N ARG A 211 -10.69 -9.03 11.06
CA ARG A 211 -11.05 -10.05 10.05
C ARG A 211 -10.25 -9.87 8.76
N THR A 212 -9.98 -8.63 8.36
CA THR A 212 -9.14 -8.31 7.20
C THR A 212 -7.72 -8.78 7.43
N ALA A 213 -7.12 -8.48 8.60
CA ALA A 213 -5.78 -8.94 8.95
C ALA A 213 -5.65 -10.47 8.96
N LEU A 214 -6.65 -11.18 9.52
CA LEU A 214 -6.67 -12.64 9.52
C LEU A 214 -6.76 -13.23 8.11
N LYS A 215 -7.58 -12.64 7.23
CA LYS A 215 -7.65 -13.04 5.82
C LYS A 215 -6.33 -12.80 5.10
N VAL A 216 -5.72 -11.65 5.32
CA VAL A 216 -4.39 -11.33 4.77
C VAL A 216 -3.37 -12.37 5.21
N ALA A 217 -3.32 -12.72 6.50
CA ALA A 217 -2.41 -13.74 7.01
C ALA A 217 -2.62 -15.13 6.38
N ASP A 218 -3.89 -15.54 6.17
CA ASP A 218 -4.22 -16.78 5.48
C ASP A 218 -3.67 -16.79 4.04
N GLU A 219 -3.81 -15.69 3.32
CA GLU A 219 -3.29 -15.56 1.95
C GLU A 219 -1.77 -15.51 1.90
N LEU A 220 -1.12 -14.86 2.87
CA LEU A 220 0.34 -14.92 2.99
C LEU A 220 0.82 -16.37 3.17
N CYS A 221 0.16 -17.15 4.04
CA CYS A 221 0.49 -18.56 4.23
C CYS A 221 0.30 -19.38 2.96
N LYS A 222 -0.77 -19.14 2.18
CA LYS A 222 -1.02 -19.86 0.92
C LYS A 222 0.00 -19.56 -0.18
N HIS A 223 0.47 -18.32 -0.26
CA HIS A 223 1.32 -17.87 -1.37
C HIS A 223 2.81 -17.92 -1.07
N LEU A 224 3.22 -17.93 0.21
CA LEU A 224 4.63 -17.80 0.61
C LEU A 224 5.23 -19.07 1.26
N LEU A 225 4.39 -20.03 1.68
CA LEU A 225 4.83 -21.36 2.14
C LEU A 225 4.96 -22.33 0.97
#